data_AF-I3UAG3-F1
#
_entry.id   AF-I3UAG3-F1
#
_cell.length_a   1.000
_cell.length_b   1.000
_cell.length_c   1.000
_cell.angle_alpha   90.00
_cell.angle_beta   90.00
_cell.angle_gamma   90.00
#
_symmetry.space_group_name_H-M   'P 1'
#
loop_
_entity.id
_entity.type
_entity.pdbx_description
1 polymer ?
#
loop_
_entity_poly.entity_id
_entity_poly.type
_entity_poly.pdbx_seq_one_letter_code
_entity_poly.pdbx_strand_id
1 'polypeptide(L)'
;MTDATNSSSHRTVLTQAPQESEDRTVRRRGRPKLGVISREVTLLPRHWEWLAAQPGGASVALRKLVESARLSNTDRDSRRKAQERAYHFMLALGGDLPGYEEATRALFADDAEALKTHIAGWPNDVRTHALKLATDA
;
A
#
# COMPACT_ATOMS: atom_id res chain seq x y z
N MET A 1 -24.02 35.87 61.15
CA MET A 1 -23.24 34.92 60.33
C MET A 1 -24.09 33.67 60.24
N THR A 2 -24.60 33.38 59.04
CA THR A 2 -25.87 32.69 58.75
C THR A 2 -25.87 31.18 59.04
N ASP A 3 -27.03 30.74 59.54
CA ASP A 3 -27.41 29.35 59.84
C ASP A 3 -28.02 28.64 58.62
N ALA A 4 -28.06 27.31 58.67
CA ALA A 4 -28.43 26.39 57.61
C ALA A 4 -29.91 26.45 57.18
N THR A 5 -30.18 26.15 55.91
CA THR A 5 -31.48 25.62 55.46
C THR A 5 -31.26 24.60 54.35
N ASN A 6 -31.90 23.45 54.54
CA ASN A 6 -31.83 22.21 53.79
C ASN A 6 -33.13 22.02 52.97
N SER A 7 -33.00 21.44 51.76
CA SER A 7 -34.02 20.70 50.96
C SER A 7 -35.28 21.47 50.49
N SER A 8 -35.86 21.24 49.31
CA SER A 8 -35.97 20.00 48.53
C SER A 8 -36.45 20.28 47.09
N SER A 9 -36.05 19.38 46.19
CA SER A 9 -36.82 18.86 45.04
C SER A 9 -37.26 19.80 43.92
N HIS A 10 -36.74 19.56 42.71
CA HIS A 10 -37.58 19.03 41.62
C HIS A 10 -36.73 18.15 40.68
N ARG A 11 -37.02 16.85 40.74
CA ARG A 11 -36.65 15.84 39.76
C ARG A 11 -37.64 15.92 38.60
N THR A 12 -37.16 16.16 37.39
CA THR A 12 -37.86 15.76 36.16
C THR A 12 -36.86 15.15 35.20
N VAL A 13 -37.33 14.07 34.60
CA VAL A 13 -36.61 13.00 33.92
C VAL A 13 -36.80 13.18 32.40
N LEU A 14 -35.80 12.77 31.61
CA LEU A 14 -35.84 12.40 30.19
C LEU A 14 -36.26 13.46 29.15
N THR A 15 -35.39 13.69 28.16
CA THR A 15 -35.72 13.56 26.74
C THR A 15 -34.45 13.43 25.91
N GLN A 16 -34.24 12.22 25.37
CA GLN A 16 -33.30 11.92 24.30
C GLN A 16 -33.74 12.62 23.00
N ALA A 17 -32.76 12.97 22.18
CA ALA A 17 -32.97 13.37 20.78
C ALA A 17 -33.63 12.26 19.96
N PRO A 18 -34.31 12.64 18.87
CA PRO A 18 -34.08 11.96 17.60
C PRO A 18 -33.48 12.88 16.54
N GLN A 19 -32.53 12.29 15.81
CA GLN A 19 -32.01 12.70 14.52
C GLN A 19 -33.16 12.82 13.50
N GLU A 20 -33.10 13.82 12.61
CA GLU A 20 -33.50 13.75 11.20
C GLU A 20 -33.30 15.13 10.55
N SER A 21 -32.08 15.44 10.12
CA SER A 21 -31.88 16.49 9.11
C SER A 21 -32.25 15.89 7.76
N GLU A 22 -33.49 16.15 7.33
CA GLU A 22 -34.03 15.76 6.03
C GLU A 22 -33.07 16.10 4.88
N ASP A 23 -32.44 15.07 4.32
CA ASP A 23 -31.70 15.14 3.06
C ASP A 23 -32.68 15.27 1.90
N ARG A 24 -33.15 16.49 1.64
CA ARG A 24 -33.91 16.83 0.43
C ARG A 24 -32.96 16.91 -0.76
N THR A 25 -32.53 15.75 -1.27
CA THR A 25 -31.79 15.68 -2.53
C THR A 25 -32.71 15.98 -3.71
N VAL A 26 -32.63 17.20 -4.22
CA VAL A 26 -33.05 17.49 -5.59
C VAL A 26 -32.13 16.70 -6.53
N ARG A 27 -32.63 15.58 -7.05
CA ARG A 27 -31.88 14.64 -7.91
C ARG A 27 -31.55 15.30 -9.25
N ARG A 28 -30.43 16.03 -9.31
CA ARG A 28 -29.90 16.58 -10.58
C ARG A 28 -29.44 15.43 -11.49
N ARG A 29 -30.01 15.38 -12.70
CA ARG A 29 -29.57 14.52 -13.81
C ARG A 29 -28.10 14.82 -14.16
N GLY A 30 -27.29 13.77 -14.33
CA GLY A 30 -26.12 13.83 -15.22
C GLY A 30 -24.71 13.84 -14.63
N ARG A 31 -24.48 13.51 -13.35
CA ARG A 31 -23.12 13.17 -12.90
C ARG A 31 -22.99 11.65 -12.77
N PRO A 32 -22.27 10.96 -13.68
CA PRO A 32 -21.90 9.57 -13.47
C PRO A 32 -21.26 9.45 -12.09
N LYS A 33 -21.69 8.45 -11.31
CA LYS A 33 -21.01 8.13 -10.06
C LYS A 33 -19.60 7.66 -10.42
N LEU A 34 -18.60 8.56 -10.38
CA LEU A 34 -17.21 8.12 -10.30
C LEU A 34 -17.15 7.32 -9.01
N GLY A 35 -16.83 6.02 -9.07
CA GLY A 35 -16.79 5.10 -7.93
C GLY A 35 -15.69 5.43 -6.91
N VAL A 36 -15.60 6.70 -6.49
CA VAL A 36 -14.65 7.20 -5.50
C VAL A 36 -15.24 6.91 -4.13
N ILE A 37 -14.51 6.15 -3.33
CA ILE A 37 -14.84 5.87 -1.94
C ILE A 37 -14.04 6.84 -1.08
N SER A 38 -14.73 7.61 -0.23
CA SER A 38 -14.06 8.46 0.75
C SER A 38 -13.53 7.63 1.91
N ARG A 39 -12.29 7.90 2.31
CA ARG A 39 -11.62 7.33 3.49
C ARG A 39 -10.88 8.43 4.23
N GLU A 40 -10.76 8.28 5.55
CA GLU A 40 -10.03 9.22 6.40
C GLU A 40 -8.52 9.01 6.30
N VAL A 41 -7.77 10.11 6.24
CA VAL A 41 -6.30 10.10 6.19
C VAL A 41 -5.79 11.20 7.11
N THR A 42 -4.83 10.87 7.97
CA THR A 42 -4.19 11.82 8.88
C THR A 42 -2.82 12.21 8.33
N LEU A 43 -2.59 13.51 8.15
CA LEU A 43 -1.33 14.08 7.65
C LEU A 43 -0.89 15.26 8.51
N LEU A 44 0.39 15.62 8.41
CA LEU A 44 0.95 16.79 9.08
C LEU A 44 0.37 18.10 8.49
N PRO A 45 0.20 19.17 9.28
CA PRO A 45 -0.38 20.44 8.81
C PRO A 45 0.27 20.98 7.54
N ARG A 46 1.60 20.99 7.47
CA ARG A 46 2.36 21.41 6.28
C ARG A 46 1.99 20.65 5.00
N HIS A 47 1.61 19.37 5.10
CA HIS A 47 1.21 18.58 3.94
C HIS A 47 -0.20 18.95 3.51
N TRP A 48 -1.08 19.26 4.46
CA TRP A 48 -2.42 19.76 4.16
C TRP A 48 -2.40 21.12 3.48
N GLU A 49 -1.56 22.04 3.95
CA GLU A 49 -1.35 23.35 3.32
C GLU A 49 -0.91 23.19 1.86
N TRP A 50 0.07 22.32 1.62
CA TRP A 50 0.53 22.03 0.26
C TRP A 50 -0.56 21.37 -0.61
N LEU A 51 -1.34 20.44 -0.06
CA LEU A 51 -2.45 19.77 -0.77
C LEU A 51 -3.59 20.74 -1.11
N ALA A 52 -3.89 21.70 -0.23
CA ALA A 52 -4.92 22.72 -0.45
C ALA A 52 -4.52 23.70 -1.55
N ALA A 53 -3.22 23.96 -1.74
CA ALA A 53 -2.70 24.81 -2.79
C ALA A 53 -2.74 24.16 -4.19
N GLN A 54 -3.07 22.86 -4.31
CA GLN A 54 -3.03 22.15 -5.59
C GLN A 54 -4.23 22.48 -6.50
N PRO A 55 -4.01 22.69 -7.82
CA PRO A 55 -5.10 22.88 -8.77
C PRO A 55 -5.93 21.58 -8.88
N GLY A 56 -7.23 21.67 -8.59
CA GLY A 56 -8.15 20.52 -8.56
C GLY A 56 -8.30 19.86 -7.19
N GLY A 57 -7.64 20.40 -6.15
CA GLY A 57 -7.83 20.02 -4.75
C GLY A 57 -7.08 18.76 -4.30
N ALA A 58 -7.14 18.52 -2.99
CA ALA A 58 -6.35 17.49 -2.30
C ALA A 58 -6.53 16.08 -2.89
N SER A 59 -7.76 15.67 -3.23
CA SER A 59 -8.03 14.32 -3.74
C SER A 59 -7.39 14.04 -5.11
N VAL A 60 -7.32 15.05 -5.99
CA VAL A 60 -6.67 14.91 -7.31
C VAL A 60 -5.16 14.81 -7.14
N ALA A 61 -4.58 15.64 -6.27
CA ALA A 61 -3.16 15.60 -5.96
C ALA A 61 -2.74 14.27 -5.32
N LEU A 62 -3.50 13.79 -4.32
CA LEU A 62 -3.26 12.49 -3.68
C LEU A 62 -3.34 11.35 -4.69
N ARG A 63 -4.32 11.34 -5.60
CA ARG A 63 -4.41 10.31 -6.63
C ARG A 63 -3.16 10.32 -7.52
N LYS A 64 -2.74 11.49 -8.00
CA LYS A 64 -1.53 11.60 -8.83
C LYS A 64 -0.28 11.10 -8.09
N LEU A 65 -0.12 11.49 -6.83
CA LEU A 65 0.99 11.03 -5.98
C LEU A 65 0.98 9.50 -5.80
N VAL A 66 -0.20 8.93 -5.53
CA VAL A 66 -0.37 7.48 -5.41
C VAL A 66 -0.06 6.77 -6.73
N GLU A 67 -0.57 7.25 -7.86
CA GLU A 67 -0.27 6.66 -9.17
C GLU A 67 1.22 6.73 -9.51
N SER A 68 1.87 7.88 -9.29
CA SER A 68 3.31 8.02 -9.48
C SER A 68 4.11 7.08 -8.58
N ALA A 69 3.73 6.97 -7.29
CA ALA A 69 4.36 6.05 -6.36
C ALA A 69 4.15 4.58 -6.78
N ARG A 70 2.93 4.19 -7.17
CA ARG A 70 2.61 2.84 -7.66
C ARG A 70 3.42 2.50 -8.89
N LEU A 71 3.50 3.41 -9.87
CA LEU A 71 4.27 3.18 -11.09
C LEU A 71 5.77 3.01 -10.76
N SER A 72 6.34 3.89 -9.94
CA SER A 72 7.75 3.81 -9.52
C SER A 72 8.08 2.55 -8.68
N ASN A 73 7.08 1.97 -8.02
CA ASN A 73 7.24 0.76 -7.21
C ASN A 73 6.91 -0.51 -7.99
N THR A 74 6.15 -0.44 -9.08
CA THR A 74 5.73 -1.64 -9.84
C THR A 74 6.94 -2.39 -10.37
N ASP A 75 7.91 -1.71 -10.98
CA ASP A 75 9.11 -2.37 -11.52
C ASP A 75 9.97 -2.97 -10.40
N ARG A 76 10.12 -2.25 -9.29
CA ARG A 76 10.88 -2.74 -8.12
C ARG A 76 10.20 -3.92 -7.43
N ASP A 77 8.89 -3.87 -7.26
CA ASP A 77 8.10 -4.95 -6.66
C ASP A 77 8.05 -6.17 -7.57
N SER A 78 7.97 -5.97 -8.89
CA SER A 78 7.98 -7.05 -9.87
C SER A 78 9.33 -7.74 -9.90
N ARG A 79 10.43 -6.97 -9.91
CA ARG A 79 11.79 -7.50 -9.77
C ARG A 79 12.00 -8.24 -8.44
N ARG A 80 11.55 -7.67 -7.32
CA ARG A 80 11.61 -8.35 -6.01
C ARG A 80 10.86 -9.68 -6.02
N LYS A 81 9.66 -9.73 -6.61
CA LYS A 81 8.89 -10.97 -6.76
C LYS A 81 9.57 -11.97 -7.70
N ALA A 82 10.24 -11.51 -8.77
CA ALA A 82 11.04 -12.36 -9.63
C ALA A 82 12.22 -12.99 -8.85
N GLN A 83 12.97 -12.17 -8.11
CA GLN A 83 14.05 -12.62 -7.23
C GLN A 83 13.56 -13.62 -6.16
N GLU A 84 12.45 -13.33 -5.46
CA GLU A 84 11.87 -14.23 -4.47
C GLU A 84 11.50 -15.60 -5.08
N ARG A 85 10.85 -15.61 -6.26
CA ARG A 85 10.51 -16.86 -6.98
C ARG A 85 11.74 -17.64 -7.40
N ALA A 86 12.73 -16.97 -7.99
CA ALA A 86 13.98 -17.59 -8.40
C ALA A 86 14.75 -18.16 -7.19
N TYR A 87 14.81 -17.41 -6.09
CA TYR A 87 15.44 -17.84 -4.85
C TYR A 87 14.78 -19.10 -4.28
N HIS A 88 13.45 -19.13 -4.15
CA HIS A 88 12.75 -20.32 -3.66
C HIS A 88 12.98 -21.54 -4.54
N PHE A 89 13.00 -21.36 -5.86
CA PHE A 89 13.32 -22.43 -6.80
C PHE A 89 14.77 -22.92 -6.65
N MET A 90 15.72 -22.00 -6.58
CA MET A 90 17.15 -22.31 -6.39
C MET A 90 17.39 -22.99 -5.04
N LEU A 91 16.72 -22.58 -3.97
CA LEU A 91 16.80 -23.23 -2.67
C LEU A 91 16.31 -24.68 -2.73
N ALA A 92 15.20 -24.93 -3.46
CA ALA A 92 14.61 -26.26 -3.55
C ALA A 92 15.41 -27.23 -4.44
N LEU A 93 16.00 -26.76 -5.55
CA LEU A 93 16.67 -27.63 -6.54
C LEU A 93 18.19 -27.48 -6.62
N GLY A 94 18.73 -26.38 -6.12
CA GLY A 94 20.13 -26.00 -6.24
C GLY A 94 20.85 -25.78 -4.91
N GLY A 95 20.17 -25.96 -3.76
CA GLY A 95 20.74 -25.71 -2.44
C GLY A 95 22.02 -26.50 -2.16
N ASP A 96 22.12 -27.74 -2.67
CA ASP A 96 23.29 -28.60 -2.52
C ASP A 96 24.26 -28.52 -3.72
N LEU A 97 23.95 -27.69 -4.73
CA LEU A 97 24.80 -27.56 -5.91
C LEU A 97 25.92 -26.53 -5.67
N PRO A 98 27.11 -26.74 -6.26
CA PRO A 98 28.20 -25.78 -6.18
C PRO A 98 27.79 -24.39 -6.67
N GLY A 99 28.26 -23.35 -5.98
CA GLY A 99 28.01 -21.95 -6.36
C GLY A 99 26.64 -21.39 -5.96
N TYR A 100 25.84 -22.13 -5.19
CA TYR A 100 24.51 -21.70 -4.73
C TYR A 100 24.52 -20.38 -3.93
N GLU A 101 25.46 -20.23 -3.00
CA GLU A 101 25.52 -19.04 -2.15
C GLU A 101 25.88 -17.79 -2.98
N GLU A 102 26.88 -17.91 -3.85
CA GLU A 102 27.29 -16.85 -4.76
C GLU A 102 26.19 -16.51 -5.77
N ALA A 103 25.50 -17.54 -6.30
CA ALA A 103 24.35 -17.35 -7.19
C ALA A 103 23.22 -16.59 -6.48
N THR A 104 22.92 -16.93 -5.23
CA THR A 104 21.91 -16.22 -4.43
C THR A 104 22.33 -14.77 -4.17
N ARG A 105 23.61 -14.54 -3.87
CA ARG A 105 24.15 -13.18 -3.70
C ARG A 105 24.03 -12.35 -5.00
N ALA A 106 24.37 -12.94 -6.14
CA ALA A 106 24.24 -12.31 -7.45
C ALA A 106 22.77 -12.01 -7.82
N LEU A 107 21.85 -12.93 -7.51
CA LEU A 107 20.41 -12.76 -7.73
C LEU A 107 19.86 -11.52 -7.02
N PHE A 108 20.18 -11.33 -5.74
CA PHE A 108 19.73 -10.17 -4.98
C PHE A 108 20.51 -8.88 -5.29
N ALA A 109 21.74 -9.01 -5.78
CA ALA A 109 22.52 -7.88 -6.31
C ALA A 109 22.05 -7.40 -7.70
N ASP A 110 21.10 -8.12 -8.32
CA ASP A 110 20.65 -7.89 -9.70
C ASP A 110 21.76 -8.05 -10.75
N ASP A 111 22.75 -8.90 -10.46
CA ASP A 111 23.87 -9.20 -11.36
C ASP A 111 23.60 -10.50 -12.13
N ALA A 112 22.94 -10.36 -13.29
CA ALA A 112 22.56 -11.49 -14.13
C ALA A 112 23.76 -12.25 -14.71
N GLU A 113 24.89 -11.57 -14.95
CA GLU A 113 26.09 -12.21 -15.53
C GLU A 113 26.85 -13.00 -14.47
N ALA A 114 26.99 -12.46 -13.25
CA ALA A 114 27.51 -13.22 -12.12
C ALA A 114 26.61 -14.42 -11.81
N LEU A 115 25.28 -14.25 -11.82
CA LEU A 115 24.35 -15.35 -11.60
C LEU A 115 24.56 -16.49 -12.61
N LYS A 116 24.61 -16.18 -13.91
CA LYS A 116 24.87 -17.17 -14.98
C LYS A 116 26.19 -17.90 -14.77
N THR A 117 27.23 -17.19 -14.33
CA THR A 117 28.54 -17.75 -14.06
C THR A 117 28.50 -18.75 -12.91
N HIS A 118 27.86 -18.40 -11.81
CA HIS A 118 27.80 -19.25 -10.62
C HIS A 118 26.95 -20.52 -10.82
N ILE A 119 25.89 -20.46 -11.63
CA ILE A 119 25.03 -21.61 -11.93
C ILE A 119 25.45 -22.39 -13.18
N ALA A 120 26.58 -22.04 -13.82
CA ALA A 120 26.97 -22.64 -15.10
C ALA A 120 27.14 -24.17 -15.03
N GLY A 121 27.59 -24.67 -13.88
CA GLY A 121 27.77 -26.11 -13.61
C GLY A 121 26.48 -26.85 -13.21
N TRP A 122 25.35 -26.16 -13.06
CA TRP A 122 24.09 -26.80 -12.69
C TRP A 122 23.48 -27.55 -13.88
N PRO A 123 22.57 -28.51 -13.62
CA PRO A 123 21.80 -29.16 -14.67
C PRO A 123 21.13 -28.12 -15.58
N ASN A 124 21.17 -28.38 -16.89
CA ASN A 124 20.75 -27.40 -17.90
C ASN A 124 19.34 -26.85 -17.65
N ASP A 125 18.39 -27.72 -17.33
CA ASP A 125 16.99 -27.33 -17.13
C ASP A 125 16.83 -26.48 -15.86
N VAL A 126 17.60 -26.78 -14.81
CA VAL A 126 17.57 -26.02 -13.55
C VAL A 126 18.11 -24.61 -13.77
N ARG A 127 19.28 -24.45 -14.40
CA ARG A 127 19.84 -23.11 -14.67
C ARG A 127 18.94 -22.29 -15.60
N THR A 128 18.38 -22.90 -16.65
CA THR A 128 17.50 -22.20 -17.59
C THR A 128 16.22 -21.73 -16.90
N HIS A 129 15.63 -22.57 -16.05
CA HIS A 129 14.43 -22.20 -15.31
C HIS A 129 14.71 -21.14 -14.23
N ALA A 130 15.83 -21.25 -13.51
CA ALA A 130 16.24 -20.24 -12.53
C ALA A 130 16.43 -18.85 -13.18
N LEU A 131 17.10 -18.79 -14.33
CA LEU A 131 17.30 -17.54 -15.07
C LEU A 131 15.96 -16.97 -15.56
N LYS A 132 15.07 -17.82 -16.07
CA LYS A 132 13.73 -17.39 -16.49
C LYS A 132 12.95 -16.77 -15.33
N LEU A 133 12.94 -17.43 -14.17
CA LEU A 133 12.26 -16.92 -12.98
C LEU A 133 12.85 -15.58 -12.50
N ALA A 134 14.16 -15.40 -12.62
CA ALA A 134 14.85 -14.17 -12.24
C ALA A 134 14.54 -12.99 -13.18
N THR A 135 14.22 -13.26 -14.46
CA THR A 135 13.95 -12.22 -15.47
C THR A 135 12.47 -11.94 -15.73
N ASP A 136 11.55 -12.86 -15.39
CA ASP A 136 10.10 -12.70 -15.59
C ASP A 136 9.48 -11.73 -14.57
N ALA A 137 9.93 -10.46 -14.54
CA ALA A 137 9.38 -9.37 -13.73
C ALA A 137 8.09 -8.81 -14.36
#